data_AF-A0A328NDY0-F1
#
_entry.id   AF-A0A328NDY0-F1
#
_cell.length_a   1.000
_cell.length_b   1.000
_cell.length_c   1.000
_cell.angle_alpha   90.00
_cell.angle_beta   90.00
_cell.angle_gamma   90.00
#
_symmetry.space_group_name_H-M   'P 1'
#
loop_
_entity.id
_entity.type
_entity.pdbx_description
1 polymer ?
#
loop_
_entity_poly.entity_id
_entity_poly.type
_entity_poly.pdbx_seq_one_letter_code
_entity_poly.pdbx_strand_id
1 'polypeptide(L)'
;MKIDSLVQSLSYQSLLALNSSDQLVDDVLRYATTHAKKREAYWHHKTLTPVDVGKGGMRTTPAEVLHELGVATTLLTASPLSQVARHWAAVRYCATLTKNGGRLALTPDANEVVYHHKVTQSEQLGIGLALVVAKRLLRTQYRGWTFHAVDAEVALKAGFVDGGGAVQTVSRTKMRPDYILLGHHATKSHRRMKIVILECKGTHGPPSFIHGQLARAAVQVEALSVGGSHPPSLMVASHLTQAGITAYVLDPPADDELWSGDDEELDGLLSTAPEDQYWRPRTVSPQEPEARQAPTGEVSAADETVTELDPAEELPPGAPQVFDIPEQERGWFTQILTRAVAATALLFAGNSAAASGYATPRQRGTEDPAFQPGLFNLDPAWATSSAATFPLPNGLSAEGTRHRAPLGHGRVLEVFRGVESRLYRELAEGRVGAYLRDAPIFFGGRAATPADGSVYSFGRDGTVLVVRVLNDGG
;
A
#
# COMPACT_ATOMS: atom_id res chain seq x y z
N MET A 1 -25.70 13.86 -9.92
CA MET A 1 -25.07 14.74 -8.91
C MET A 1 -24.28 15.85 -9.63
N LYS A 2 -24.26 17.10 -9.15
CA LYS A 2 -23.40 18.15 -9.75
C LYS A 2 -21.93 17.86 -9.41
N ILE A 3 -21.02 18.03 -10.37
CA ILE A 3 -19.60 17.71 -10.23
C ILE A 3 -18.92 18.44 -9.05
N ASP A 4 -19.31 19.68 -8.78
CA ASP A 4 -18.76 20.46 -7.67
C ASP A 4 -19.10 19.83 -6.32
N SER A 5 -20.34 19.33 -6.19
CA SER A 5 -20.79 18.61 -4.98
C SER A 5 -20.07 17.27 -4.83
N LEU A 6 -19.75 16.62 -5.95
CA LEU A 6 -19.00 15.37 -5.97
C LEU A 6 -17.57 15.60 -5.49
N VAL A 7 -16.88 16.60 -6.04
CA VAL A 7 -15.53 16.96 -5.60
C VAL A 7 -15.54 17.39 -4.14
N GLN A 8 -16.46 18.26 -3.73
CA GLN A 8 -16.55 18.68 -2.33
C GLN A 8 -16.77 17.49 -1.39
N SER A 9 -17.50 16.46 -1.82
CA SER A 9 -17.74 15.26 -1.02
C SER A 9 -16.46 14.49 -0.66
N LEU A 10 -15.38 14.66 -1.43
CA LEU A 10 -14.08 14.07 -1.15
C LEU A 10 -13.46 14.58 0.16
N SER A 11 -13.85 15.77 0.62
CA SER A 11 -13.41 16.36 1.89
C SER A 11 -14.24 15.93 3.11
N TYR A 12 -15.38 15.28 2.89
CA TYR A 12 -16.30 14.98 3.99
C TYR A 12 -15.73 13.90 4.91
N GLN A 13 -15.48 14.28 6.15
CA GLN A 13 -15.16 13.31 7.19
C GLN A 13 -16.30 12.32 7.38
N SER A 14 -15.90 11.06 7.26
CA SER A 14 -16.78 9.90 7.23
C SER A 14 -16.19 8.81 8.13
N LEU A 15 -17.08 8.02 8.73
CA LEU A 15 -16.70 6.90 9.59
C LEU A 15 -16.46 5.64 8.75
N LEU A 16 -15.24 5.13 8.77
CA LEU A 16 -14.90 3.79 8.31
C LEU A 16 -15.08 2.82 9.48
N ALA A 17 -16.01 1.88 9.37
CA ALA A 17 -16.22 0.87 10.39
C ALA A 17 -15.03 -0.09 10.42
N LEU A 18 -14.56 -0.43 11.61
CA LEU A 18 -13.50 -1.42 11.82
C LEU A 18 -14.07 -2.61 12.59
N ASN A 19 -13.69 -3.82 12.21
CA ASN A 19 -14.03 -5.04 12.92
C ASN A 19 -12.75 -5.84 13.17
N SER A 20 -12.51 -6.16 14.44
CA SER A 20 -11.52 -7.13 14.87
C SER A 20 -12.03 -7.78 16.15
N SER A 21 -12.05 -9.10 16.20
CA SER A 21 -12.60 -9.85 17.33
C SER A 21 -12.09 -11.29 17.33
N ASP A 22 -12.19 -11.96 18.48
CA ASP A 22 -11.89 -13.39 18.59
C ASP A 22 -12.78 -14.22 17.66
N GLN A 23 -14.06 -13.84 17.51
CA GLN A 23 -14.97 -14.50 16.57
C GLN A 23 -14.47 -14.44 15.12
N LEU A 24 -13.91 -13.29 14.70
CA LEU A 24 -13.33 -13.15 13.37
C LEU A 24 -12.10 -14.08 13.22
N VAL A 25 -11.27 -14.19 14.24
CA VAL A 25 -10.13 -15.13 14.26
C VAL A 25 -10.63 -16.57 14.09
N ASP A 26 -11.62 -16.98 14.89
CA ASP A 26 -12.19 -18.33 14.85
C ASP A 26 -12.76 -18.68 13.47
N ASP A 27 -13.46 -17.74 12.84
CA ASP A 27 -14.05 -17.94 11.52
C ASP A 27 -12.99 -18.06 10.41
N VAL A 28 -11.90 -17.29 10.50
CA VAL A 28 -10.75 -17.41 9.58
C VAL A 28 -10.02 -18.74 9.76
N LEU A 29 -9.79 -19.17 11.00
CA LEU A 29 -9.14 -20.45 11.30
C LEU A 29 -10.01 -21.64 10.85
N ARG A 30 -11.33 -21.54 10.99
CA ARG A 30 -12.27 -22.55 10.49
C ARG A 30 -12.20 -22.68 8.97
N TYR A 31 -12.11 -21.55 8.26
CA TYR A 31 -11.90 -21.54 6.82
C TYR A 31 -10.57 -22.20 6.44
N ALA A 32 -9.46 -21.76 7.06
CA ALA A 32 -8.13 -22.30 6.79
C ALA A 32 -8.08 -23.83 7.00
N THR A 33 -8.59 -24.32 8.13
CA THR A 33 -8.64 -25.76 8.46
C THR A 33 -9.43 -26.57 7.43
N THR A 34 -10.56 -26.04 6.97
CA THR A 34 -11.41 -26.72 5.99
C THR A 34 -10.69 -26.84 4.64
N HIS A 35 -10.03 -25.77 4.20
CA HIS A 35 -9.32 -25.73 2.93
C HIS A 35 -7.95 -26.40 2.97
N ALA A 36 -7.32 -26.53 4.15
CA ALA A 36 -6.04 -27.20 4.33
C ALA A 36 -6.08 -28.70 3.95
N LYS A 37 -7.27 -29.32 3.99
CA LYS A 37 -7.52 -30.68 3.49
C LYS A 37 -7.27 -30.83 1.99
N LYS A 38 -7.47 -29.76 1.22
CA LYS A 38 -7.31 -29.73 -0.24
C LYS A 38 -6.02 -29.01 -0.67
N ARG A 39 -5.50 -28.12 0.18
CA ARG A 39 -4.41 -27.19 -0.13
C ARG A 39 -3.45 -27.09 1.05
N GLU A 40 -2.27 -27.69 0.93
CA GLU A 40 -1.26 -27.74 2.00
C GLU A 40 -0.86 -26.36 2.56
N ALA A 41 -0.80 -25.32 1.73
CA ALA A 41 -0.40 -23.98 2.13
C ALA A 41 -1.18 -23.42 3.33
N TYR A 42 -2.47 -23.76 3.48
CA TYR A 42 -3.27 -23.32 4.63
C TYR A 42 -2.87 -23.98 5.95
N TRP A 43 -1.96 -24.96 5.97
CA TRP A 43 -1.33 -25.38 7.24
C TRP A 43 -0.27 -24.38 7.70
N HIS A 44 0.28 -23.58 6.79
CA HIS A 44 1.41 -22.68 7.05
C HIS A 44 0.94 -21.23 7.20
N HIS A 45 0.08 -20.97 8.18
CA HIS A 45 -0.40 -19.62 8.48
C HIS A 45 0.16 -19.12 9.81
N LYS A 46 0.23 -17.79 9.95
CA LYS A 46 0.55 -17.13 11.21
C LYS A 46 -0.46 -17.47 12.30
N THR A 47 -0.03 -17.40 13.57
CA THR A 47 -0.97 -17.38 14.69
C THR A 47 -1.77 -16.07 14.68
N LEU A 48 -3.09 -16.20 14.54
CA LEU A 48 -3.99 -15.07 14.39
C LEU A 48 -4.39 -14.44 15.72
N THR A 49 -4.39 -13.12 15.79
CA THR A 49 -4.90 -12.39 16.97
C THR A 49 -5.69 -11.14 16.59
N PRO A 50 -6.70 -10.74 17.37
CA PRO A 50 -7.42 -9.51 17.11
C PRO A 50 -6.57 -8.27 17.41
N VAL A 51 -6.91 -7.17 16.74
CA VAL A 51 -6.31 -5.85 16.92
C VAL A 51 -7.28 -4.97 17.70
N ASP A 52 -6.76 -4.19 18.66
CA ASP A 52 -7.57 -3.15 19.28
C ASP A 52 -7.84 -2.01 18.29
N VAL A 53 -9.02 -2.07 17.66
CA VAL A 53 -9.52 -1.07 16.72
C VAL A 53 -10.35 0.02 17.41
N GLY A 54 -10.49 -0.03 18.74
CA GLY A 54 -11.33 0.87 19.53
C GLY A 54 -12.83 0.75 19.25
N LYS A 55 -13.64 1.48 20.02
CA LYS A 55 -15.10 1.54 19.81
C LYS A 55 -15.45 2.56 18.73
N GLY A 56 -16.11 2.11 17.66
CA GLY A 56 -16.76 2.98 16.70
C GLY A 56 -16.00 3.23 15.39
N GLY A 57 -14.90 2.52 15.12
CA GLY A 57 -14.15 2.65 13.86
C GLY A 57 -13.27 3.90 13.78
N MET A 58 -12.86 4.28 12.57
CA MET A 58 -11.95 5.42 12.36
C MET A 58 -12.53 6.48 11.41
N ARG A 59 -12.16 7.74 11.64
CA ARG A 59 -12.50 8.84 10.74
C ARG A 59 -11.46 8.95 9.63
N THR A 60 -11.96 9.08 8.40
CA THR A 60 -11.19 9.32 7.19
C THR A 60 -12.02 10.16 6.21
N THR A 61 -11.42 10.57 5.10
CA THR A 61 -12.11 11.18 3.97
C THR A 61 -11.87 10.34 2.71
N PRO A 62 -12.76 10.41 1.70
CA PRO A 62 -12.44 9.83 0.39
C PRO A 62 -11.10 10.32 -0.18
N ALA A 63 -10.76 11.60 0.00
CA ALA A 63 -9.49 12.16 -0.46
C ALA A 63 -8.26 11.51 0.22
N GLU A 64 -8.35 11.14 1.50
CA GLU A 64 -7.29 10.38 2.18
C GLU A 64 -7.12 8.99 1.56
N VAL A 65 -8.22 8.28 1.27
CA VAL A 65 -8.19 6.94 0.64
C VAL A 65 -7.61 7.00 -0.77
N LEU A 66 -8.05 7.97 -1.58
CA LEU A 66 -7.55 8.15 -2.96
C LEU A 66 -6.08 8.55 -2.99
N HIS A 67 -5.64 9.33 -2.00
CA HIS A 67 -4.24 9.71 -1.85
C HIS A 67 -3.36 8.49 -1.57
N GLU A 68 -3.71 7.71 -0.55
CA GLU A 68 -2.96 6.48 -0.20
C GLU A 68 -2.95 5.49 -1.36
N LEU A 69 -4.08 5.34 -2.07
CA LEU A 69 -4.15 4.53 -3.27
C LEU A 69 -3.20 5.03 -4.36
N GLY A 70 -3.20 6.34 -4.64
CA GLY A 70 -2.35 6.93 -5.67
C GLY A 70 -0.86 6.76 -5.36
N VAL A 71 -0.46 6.92 -4.10
CA VAL A 71 0.93 6.71 -3.67
C VAL A 71 1.31 5.24 -3.82
N ALA A 72 0.51 4.32 -3.30
CA ALA A 72 0.83 2.89 -3.28
C ALA A 72 0.90 2.26 -4.68
N THR A 73 0.03 2.68 -5.58
CA THR A 73 -0.07 2.10 -6.93
C THR A 73 0.95 2.68 -7.91
N THR A 74 1.81 3.58 -7.44
CA THR A 74 2.76 4.31 -8.30
C THR A 74 3.79 3.39 -8.98
N LEU A 75 4.11 2.26 -8.37
CA LEU A 75 5.09 1.28 -8.85
C LEU A 75 4.47 0.11 -9.65
N LEU A 76 3.15 0.07 -9.84
CA LEU A 76 2.47 -1.11 -10.40
C LEU A 76 2.57 -1.29 -11.92
N THR A 77 2.97 -0.27 -12.68
CA THR A 77 2.93 -0.37 -14.15
C THR A 77 4.24 0.06 -14.80
N ALA A 78 4.93 -0.92 -15.41
CA ALA A 78 5.96 -0.65 -16.39
C ALA A 78 5.34 -0.43 -17.79
N SER A 79 4.66 0.71 -17.98
CA SER A 79 3.99 1.09 -19.23
C SER A 79 4.43 2.49 -19.70
N PRO A 80 4.53 2.74 -21.03
CA PRO A 80 4.67 4.09 -21.58
C PRO A 80 3.51 5.04 -21.20
N LEU A 81 2.38 4.49 -20.73
CA LEU A 81 1.24 5.25 -20.19
C LEU A 81 1.26 5.34 -18.66
N SER A 82 2.36 4.97 -18.00
CA SER A 82 2.44 4.91 -16.54
C SER A 82 2.06 6.23 -15.86
N GLN A 83 2.44 7.39 -16.41
CA GLN A 83 2.03 8.69 -15.85
C GLN A 83 0.51 8.88 -15.86
N VAL A 84 -0.17 8.45 -16.93
CA VAL A 84 -1.63 8.48 -17.02
C VAL A 84 -2.25 7.44 -16.10
N ALA A 85 -1.67 6.24 -16.01
CA ALA A 85 -2.16 5.17 -15.14
C ALA A 85 -2.07 5.54 -13.65
N ARG A 86 -0.97 6.15 -13.21
CA ARG A 86 -0.79 6.67 -11.83
C ARG A 86 -1.80 7.76 -11.50
N HIS A 87 -2.18 8.55 -12.50
CA HIS A 87 -3.23 9.54 -12.36
C HIS A 87 -4.64 8.92 -12.30
N TRP A 88 -4.84 7.84 -13.04
CA TRP A 88 -6.13 7.19 -13.22
C TRP A 88 -6.76 6.75 -11.90
N ALA A 89 -5.95 6.29 -10.93
CA ALA A 89 -6.44 5.90 -9.61
C ALA A 89 -7.16 7.05 -8.89
N ALA A 90 -6.63 8.29 -8.99
CA ALA A 90 -7.27 9.45 -8.39
C ALA A 90 -8.55 9.84 -9.14
N VAL A 91 -8.52 9.91 -10.48
CA VAL A 91 -9.68 10.38 -11.27
C VAL A 91 -10.80 9.36 -11.34
N ARG A 92 -10.48 8.08 -11.59
CA ARG A 92 -11.48 7.02 -11.75
C ARG A 92 -12.37 6.89 -10.51
N TYR A 93 -11.79 7.06 -9.34
CA TYR A 93 -12.46 6.84 -8.06
C TYR A 93 -12.89 8.12 -7.33
N CYS A 94 -12.65 9.31 -7.89
CA CYS A 94 -13.16 10.59 -7.37
C CYS A 94 -14.69 10.58 -7.17
N ALA A 95 -15.41 9.80 -7.97
CA ALA A 95 -16.87 9.68 -7.93
C ALA A 95 -17.37 8.44 -7.17
N THR A 96 -16.47 7.62 -6.62
CA THR A 96 -16.82 6.28 -6.12
C THR A 96 -17.17 6.27 -4.64
N LEU A 97 -16.47 7.05 -3.83
CA LEU A 97 -16.67 7.10 -2.39
C LEU A 97 -17.50 8.32 -2.00
N THR A 98 -18.36 8.14 -1.00
CA THR A 98 -19.21 9.20 -0.46
C THR A 98 -19.47 8.99 1.02
N LYS A 99 -20.26 9.90 1.60
CA LYS A 99 -20.76 9.81 2.97
C LYS A 99 -22.23 9.43 2.95
N ASN A 100 -22.57 8.30 3.56
CA ASN A 100 -23.95 7.86 3.77
C ASN A 100 -24.21 7.64 5.27
N GLY A 101 -25.19 8.33 5.86
CA GLY A 101 -25.50 8.18 7.28
C GLY A 101 -24.32 8.42 8.24
N GLY A 102 -23.35 9.26 7.84
CA GLY A 102 -22.13 9.49 8.62
C GLY A 102 -20.99 8.51 8.34
N ARG A 103 -21.24 7.42 7.60
CA ARG A 103 -20.26 6.39 7.25
C ARG A 103 -19.66 6.64 5.88
N LEU A 104 -18.42 6.16 5.69
CA LEU A 104 -17.81 6.06 4.37
C LEU A 104 -18.53 4.96 3.61
N ALA A 105 -18.98 5.24 2.39
CA ALA A 105 -19.81 4.34 1.59
C ALA A 105 -19.49 4.50 0.09
N LEU A 106 -20.00 3.58 -0.73
CA LEU A 106 -20.01 3.76 -2.18
C LEU A 106 -21.13 4.72 -2.61
N THR A 107 -20.90 5.46 -3.69
CA THR A 107 -21.98 6.16 -4.41
C THR A 107 -22.92 5.14 -5.07
N PRO A 108 -24.19 5.52 -5.36
CA PRO A 108 -25.12 4.65 -6.07
C PRO A 108 -24.53 4.13 -7.39
N ASP A 109 -24.01 5.04 -8.22
CA ASP A 109 -23.43 4.73 -9.53
C ASP A 109 -22.24 3.75 -9.42
N ALA A 110 -21.43 3.84 -8.36
CA ALA A 110 -20.32 2.93 -8.14
C ALA A 110 -20.75 1.53 -7.67
N ASN A 111 -21.94 1.40 -7.09
CA ASN A 111 -22.49 0.12 -6.67
C ASN A 111 -23.12 -0.66 -7.84
N GLU A 112 -23.53 0.03 -8.90
CA GLU A 112 -24.23 -0.51 -10.08
C GLU A 112 -23.30 -0.99 -11.21
N VAL A 113 -21.98 -0.92 -11.02
CA VAL A 113 -21.01 -1.30 -12.08
C VAL A 113 -21.06 -2.81 -12.38
N VAL A 114 -20.83 -3.21 -13.64
CA VAL A 114 -20.82 -4.62 -14.09
C VAL A 114 -19.76 -5.45 -13.35
N TYR A 115 -20.02 -6.74 -13.12
CA TYR A 115 -19.24 -7.67 -12.28
C TYR A 115 -17.70 -7.55 -12.40
N HIS A 116 -17.13 -7.60 -13.60
CA HIS A 116 -15.67 -7.53 -13.77
C HIS A 116 -15.06 -6.19 -13.32
N HIS A 117 -15.80 -5.09 -13.44
CA HIS A 117 -15.35 -3.80 -12.95
C HIS A 117 -15.50 -3.66 -11.44
N LYS A 118 -16.41 -4.43 -10.80
CA LYS A 118 -16.52 -4.50 -9.34
C LYS A 118 -15.27 -5.12 -8.73
N VAL A 119 -14.76 -6.21 -9.30
CA VAL A 119 -13.53 -6.87 -8.82
C VAL A 119 -12.37 -5.87 -8.81
N THR A 120 -12.05 -5.28 -9.96
CA THR A 120 -10.97 -4.28 -10.07
C THR A 120 -11.20 -3.07 -9.16
N GLN A 121 -12.45 -2.59 -9.03
CA GLN A 121 -12.77 -1.48 -8.13
C GLN A 121 -12.49 -1.85 -6.67
N SER A 122 -12.98 -3.00 -6.20
CA SER A 122 -12.79 -3.42 -4.82
C SER A 122 -11.33 -3.72 -4.49
N GLU A 123 -10.59 -4.33 -5.40
CA GLU A 123 -9.16 -4.61 -5.22
C GLU A 123 -8.36 -3.31 -5.03
N GLN A 124 -8.54 -2.34 -5.94
CA GLN A 124 -7.84 -1.07 -5.86
C GLN A 124 -8.28 -0.24 -4.66
N LEU A 125 -9.58 -0.09 -4.40
CA LEU A 125 -10.04 0.63 -3.21
C LEU A 125 -9.63 -0.07 -1.91
N GLY A 126 -9.54 -1.40 -1.93
CA GLY A 126 -9.05 -2.21 -0.82
C GLY A 126 -7.65 -1.81 -0.38
N ILE A 127 -6.74 -1.55 -1.34
CA ILE A 127 -5.38 -1.04 -1.08
C ILE A 127 -5.42 0.30 -0.32
N GLY A 128 -6.13 1.28 -0.87
CA GLY A 128 -6.19 2.63 -0.26
C GLY A 128 -6.83 2.60 1.14
N LEU A 129 -7.90 1.83 1.31
CA LEU A 129 -8.56 1.64 2.62
C LEU A 129 -7.63 0.95 3.62
N ALA A 130 -6.95 -0.13 3.21
CA ALA A 130 -6.04 -0.86 4.07
C ALA A 130 -4.87 -0.01 4.54
N LEU A 131 -4.29 0.81 3.67
CA LEU A 131 -3.20 1.71 4.04
C LEU A 131 -3.63 2.80 5.01
N VAL A 132 -4.81 3.39 4.80
CA VAL A 132 -5.42 4.33 5.75
C VAL A 132 -5.60 3.68 7.12
N VAL A 133 -6.12 2.44 7.17
CA VAL A 133 -6.34 1.67 8.40
C VAL A 133 -5.02 1.32 9.07
N ALA A 134 -4.10 0.68 8.36
CA ALA A 134 -2.83 0.21 8.88
C ALA A 134 -2.00 1.37 9.43
N LYS A 135 -1.80 2.45 8.66
CA LYS A 135 -1.06 3.64 9.13
C LYS A 135 -1.71 4.30 10.34
N ARG A 136 -3.05 4.27 10.45
CA ARG A 136 -3.76 4.81 11.62
C ARG A 136 -3.53 3.95 12.87
N LEU A 137 -3.68 2.63 12.76
CA LEU A 137 -3.48 1.69 13.86
C LEU A 137 -2.04 1.72 14.34
N LEU A 138 -1.09 1.63 13.41
CA LEU A 138 0.34 1.69 13.69
C LEU A 138 0.74 2.99 14.38
N ARG A 139 0.13 4.13 14.04
CA ARG A 139 0.40 5.40 14.71
C ARG A 139 -0.14 5.45 16.14
N THR A 140 -1.29 4.82 16.38
CA THR A 140 -1.86 4.73 17.73
C THR A 140 -0.95 3.90 18.63
N GLN A 141 -0.45 2.78 18.11
CA GLN A 141 0.45 1.88 18.81
C GLN A 141 1.86 2.45 18.95
N TYR A 142 2.45 2.94 17.86
CA TYR A 142 3.80 3.48 17.78
C TYR A 142 3.77 5.01 17.72
N ARG A 143 3.56 5.64 18.87
CA ARG A 143 3.52 7.12 18.95
C ARG A 143 4.84 7.74 18.50
N GLY A 144 4.74 8.78 17.68
CA GLY A 144 5.91 9.46 17.10
C GLY A 144 6.41 8.85 15.79
N TRP A 145 6.03 7.62 15.47
CA TRP A 145 6.45 6.96 14.23
C TRP A 145 5.61 7.43 13.03
N THR A 146 6.23 7.39 11.86
CA THR A 146 5.59 7.60 10.56
C THR A 146 5.88 6.40 9.67
N PHE A 147 4.85 5.92 8.97
CA PHE A 147 4.90 4.70 8.17
C PHE A 147 4.67 5.01 6.69
N HIS A 148 5.47 4.39 5.84
CA HIS A 148 5.40 4.49 4.38
C HIS A 148 5.11 3.13 3.77
N ALA A 149 4.30 3.10 2.72
CA ALA A 149 4.07 1.88 1.98
C ALA A 149 5.17 1.67 0.96
N VAL A 150 5.76 0.48 0.97
CA VAL A 150 6.68 0.01 -0.07
C VAL A 150 6.03 -1.21 -0.72
N ASP A 151 5.93 -1.22 -2.04
CA ASP A 151 5.50 -2.39 -2.80
C ASP A 151 6.48 -3.53 -2.55
N ALA A 152 5.99 -4.64 -1.99
CA ALA A 152 6.88 -5.71 -1.56
C ALA A 152 7.50 -6.45 -2.75
N GLU A 153 6.79 -6.55 -3.87
CA GLU A 153 7.33 -7.14 -5.10
C GLU A 153 8.51 -6.32 -5.61
N VAL A 154 8.39 -4.99 -5.64
CA VAL A 154 9.51 -4.11 -6.03
C VAL A 154 10.67 -4.22 -5.06
N ALA A 155 10.44 -4.22 -3.75
CA ALA A 155 11.50 -4.35 -2.76
C ALA A 155 12.25 -5.68 -2.88
N LEU A 156 11.52 -6.80 -2.94
CA LEU A 156 12.11 -8.14 -3.00
C LEU A 156 12.80 -8.42 -4.34
N LYS A 157 12.38 -7.77 -5.42
CA LYS A 157 13.05 -7.86 -6.72
C LYS A 157 14.51 -7.43 -6.67
N ALA A 158 14.93 -6.58 -5.73
CA ALA A 158 16.34 -6.19 -5.59
C ALA A 158 17.25 -7.33 -5.13
N GLY A 159 16.71 -8.34 -4.43
CA GLY A 159 17.54 -9.38 -3.83
C GLY A 159 17.24 -10.82 -4.24
N PHE A 160 16.07 -11.08 -4.83
CA PHE A 160 15.66 -12.43 -5.19
C PHE A 160 15.61 -12.61 -6.71
N VAL A 161 16.10 -13.77 -7.16
CA VAL A 161 15.95 -14.21 -8.56
C VAL A 161 14.72 -15.09 -8.71
N ASP A 162 13.90 -14.81 -9.72
CA ASP A 162 12.86 -15.76 -10.14
C ASP A 162 13.55 -16.94 -10.84
N GLY A 163 13.23 -18.18 -10.42
CA GLY A 163 13.98 -19.38 -10.81
C GLY A 163 14.09 -19.57 -12.34
N GLY A 164 15.33 -19.60 -12.86
CA GLY A 164 15.61 -19.84 -14.28
C GLY A 164 15.30 -21.25 -14.74
N GLY A 165 14.43 -21.37 -15.75
CA GLY A 165 14.12 -22.60 -16.49
C GLY A 165 13.10 -22.32 -17.58
N ALA A 166 13.33 -22.84 -18.80
CA ALA A 166 12.59 -22.49 -20.03
C ALA A 166 11.10 -22.90 -20.07
N VAL A 167 10.55 -23.47 -18.99
CA VAL A 167 9.12 -23.80 -18.88
C VAL A 167 8.68 -23.64 -17.42
N GLN A 168 8.11 -22.49 -17.06
CA GLN A 168 6.99 -22.34 -16.12
C GLN A 168 6.61 -20.86 -16.03
N THR A 169 5.74 -20.47 -16.95
CA THR A 169 4.96 -19.24 -16.95
C THR A 169 3.89 -19.30 -15.86
N VAL A 170 3.81 -18.23 -15.05
CA VAL A 170 2.73 -17.88 -14.09
C VAL A 170 2.68 -18.75 -12.82
N SER A 171 2.60 -18.13 -11.63
CA SER A 171 2.24 -18.75 -10.31
C SER A 171 3.34 -18.96 -9.24
N ARG A 172 4.44 -18.21 -9.22
CA ARG A 172 5.32 -18.14 -8.02
C ARG A 172 5.35 -16.78 -7.31
N THR A 173 4.77 -15.74 -7.90
CA THR A 173 4.61 -14.40 -7.31
C THR A 173 3.42 -14.27 -6.35
N LYS A 174 2.46 -15.23 -6.38
CA LYS A 174 1.19 -15.17 -5.61
C LYS A 174 1.35 -15.26 -4.09
N MET A 175 2.55 -15.55 -3.58
CA MET A 175 2.82 -15.74 -2.16
C MET A 175 3.51 -14.53 -1.52
N ARG A 176 3.91 -13.53 -2.30
CA ARG A 176 4.54 -12.32 -1.74
C ARG A 176 3.48 -11.50 -1.01
N PRO A 177 3.87 -10.82 0.08
CA PRO A 177 2.98 -9.87 0.71
C PRO A 177 2.66 -8.71 -0.26
N ASP A 178 1.52 -8.05 -0.12
CA ASP A 178 1.19 -6.89 -0.96
C ASP A 178 2.14 -5.70 -0.67
N TYR A 179 2.36 -5.35 0.60
CA TYR A 179 3.17 -4.19 0.98
C TYR A 179 4.06 -4.45 2.21
N ILE A 180 5.19 -3.74 2.26
CA ILE A 180 6.03 -3.59 3.45
C ILE A 180 5.87 -2.16 3.94
N LEU A 181 5.38 -2.00 5.17
CA LEU A 181 5.25 -0.70 5.81
C LEU A 181 6.55 -0.33 6.53
N LEU A 182 7.34 0.55 5.95
CA LEU A 182 8.56 1.07 6.58
C LEU A 182 8.17 2.17 7.59
N GLY A 183 8.31 1.86 8.87
CA GLY A 183 8.19 2.82 9.96
C GLY A 183 9.52 3.50 10.24
N HIS A 184 9.52 4.83 10.37
CA HIS A 184 10.66 5.61 10.84
C HIS A 184 10.28 6.42 12.07
N HIS A 185 11.23 6.57 12.98
CA HIS A 185 11.12 7.43 14.14
C HIS A 185 12.43 8.17 14.38
N ALA A 186 12.32 9.49 14.53
CA ALA A 186 13.45 10.37 14.79
C ALA A 186 13.30 11.00 16.17
N THR A 187 14.34 10.87 16.99
CA THR A 187 14.55 11.63 18.22
C THR A 187 15.62 12.70 18.00
N LYS A 188 16.11 13.40 19.03
CA LYS A 188 17.18 14.39 18.80
C LYS A 188 18.48 13.77 18.28
N SER A 189 18.85 12.59 18.78
CA SER A 189 20.15 11.95 18.49
C SER A 189 20.04 10.58 17.83
N HIS A 190 18.86 9.97 17.79
CA HIS A 190 18.70 8.61 17.25
C HIS A 190 17.59 8.51 16.22
N ARG A 191 17.82 7.62 15.26
CA ARG A 191 16.95 7.20 14.19
C ARG A 191 16.68 5.71 14.38
N ARG A 192 15.41 5.34 14.25
CA ARG A 192 14.96 3.95 14.37
C ARG A 192 14.05 3.63 13.22
N MET A 193 14.18 2.43 12.68
CA MET A 193 13.37 1.92 11.60
C MET A 193 12.82 0.55 11.95
N LYS A 194 11.60 0.29 11.49
CA LYS A 194 10.96 -1.02 11.60
C LYS A 194 10.11 -1.29 10.40
N ILE A 195 9.70 -2.55 10.25
CA ILE A 195 8.82 -2.97 9.17
C ILE A 195 7.59 -3.65 9.74
N VAL A 196 6.48 -3.50 9.03
CA VAL A 196 5.25 -4.27 9.26
C VAL A 196 4.76 -4.74 7.89
N ILE A 197 4.50 -6.04 7.76
CA ILE A 197 3.97 -6.62 6.52
C ILE A 197 2.48 -6.33 6.44
N LEU A 198 2.02 -5.81 5.32
CA LEU A 198 0.61 -5.53 5.10
C LEU A 198 0.09 -6.38 3.95
N GLU A 199 -0.93 -7.17 4.26
CA GLU A 199 -1.79 -7.80 3.26
C GLU A 199 -3.12 -7.07 3.20
N CYS A 200 -3.58 -6.78 1.98
CA CYS A 200 -4.81 -6.03 1.77
C CYS A 200 -5.71 -6.66 0.71
N LYS A 201 -7.01 -6.71 0.99
CA LYS A 201 -8.02 -7.14 0.03
C LYS A 201 -9.24 -6.25 0.12
N GLY A 202 -9.97 -6.14 -0.98
CA GLY A 202 -11.29 -5.55 -0.99
C GLY A 202 -12.28 -6.46 -1.68
N THR A 203 -13.56 -6.36 -1.29
CA THR A 203 -14.62 -7.15 -1.91
C THR A 203 -15.97 -6.44 -1.88
N HIS A 204 -16.77 -6.66 -2.92
CA HIS A 204 -18.21 -6.40 -2.92
C HIS A 204 -19.03 -7.67 -2.61
N GLY A 205 -18.35 -8.80 -2.46
CA GLY A 205 -18.96 -10.09 -2.13
C GLY A 205 -19.52 -10.11 -0.70
N PRO A 206 -20.27 -11.16 -0.35
CA PRO A 206 -20.85 -11.28 0.98
C PRO A 206 -19.75 -11.33 2.06
N PRO A 207 -20.05 -10.95 3.32
CA PRO A 207 -19.07 -10.93 4.40
C PRO A 207 -18.29 -12.24 4.60
N SER A 208 -18.86 -13.40 4.28
CA SER A 208 -18.17 -14.69 4.38
C SER A 208 -16.92 -14.80 3.50
N PHE A 209 -16.82 -14.03 2.40
CA PHE A 209 -15.62 -13.99 1.54
C PHE A 209 -14.40 -13.42 2.27
N ILE A 210 -14.63 -12.59 3.30
CA ILE A 210 -13.58 -12.00 4.11
C ILE A 210 -12.76 -13.08 4.81
N HIS A 211 -13.39 -14.17 5.26
CA HIS A 211 -12.69 -15.23 5.99
C HIS A 211 -11.64 -15.91 5.11
N GLY A 212 -11.98 -16.20 3.85
CA GLY A 212 -11.03 -16.76 2.90
C GLY A 212 -9.93 -15.78 2.50
N GLN A 213 -10.27 -14.49 2.33
CA GLN A 213 -9.28 -13.44 2.07
C GLN A 213 -8.25 -13.33 3.20
N LEU A 214 -8.70 -13.29 4.46
CA LEU A 214 -7.82 -13.20 5.63
C LEU A 214 -7.05 -14.51 5.86
N ALA A 215 -7.63 -15.68 5.58
CA ALA A 215 -6.92 -16.96 5.69
C ALA A 215 -5.73 -17.04 4.70
N ARG A 216 -5.89 -16.52 3.47
CA ARG A 216 -4.80 -16.44 2.50
C ARG A 216 -3.75 -15.42 2.93
N ALA A 217 -4.20 -14.25 3.37
CA ALA A 217 -3.31 -13.23 3.89
C ALA A 217 -2.44 -13.78 5.03
N ALA A 218 -2.99 -14.62 5.91
CA ALA A 218 -2.28 -15.23 7.04
C ALA A 218 -1.12 -16.15 6.62
N VAL A 219 -1.18 -16.70 5.41
CA VAL A 219 -0.08 -17.47 4.80
C VAL A 219 0.92 -16.52 4.12
N GLN A 220 0.42 -15.49 3.41
CA GLN A 220 1.26 -14.57 2.64
C GLN A 220 2.13 -13.67 3.53
N VAL A 221 1.64 -13.25 4.70
CA VAL A 221 2.43 -12.41 5.62
C VAL A 221 3.64 -13.15 6.22
N GLU A 222 3.61 -14.48 6.26
CA GLU A 222 4.73 -15.33 6.70
C GLU A 222 5.74 -15.59 5.56
N ALA A 223 5.49 -15.10 4.35
CA ALA A 223 6.39 -15.30 3.22
C ALA A 223 7.68 -14.45 3.31
N LEU A 224 7.81 -13.53 4.27
CA LEU A 224 9.04 -12.76 4.47
C LEU A 224 9.64 -13.07 5.85
N SER A 225 10.94 -13.34 5.88
CA SER A 225 11.73 -13.46 7.11
C SER A 225 12.93 -12.52 7.04
N VAL A 226 13.26 -11.88 8.16
CA VAL A 226 14.43 -11.01 8.29
C VAL A 226 15.21 -11.46 9.51
N GLY A 227 16.48 -11.82 9.33
CA GLY A 227 17.30 -12.29 10.46
C GLY A 227 16.83 -13.63 11.06
N GLY A 228 16.07 -14.42 10.30
CA GLY A 228 15.47 -15.66 10.78
C GLY A 228 14.18 -15.48 11.59
N SER A 229 13.62 -14.27 11.66
CA SER A 229 12.33 -13.99 12.30
C SER A 229 11.32 -13.42 11.31
N HIS A 230 10.05 -13.79 11.45
CA HIS A 230 8.97 -13.22 10.66
C HIS A 230 8.60 -11.84 11.20
N PRO A 231 8.62 -10.77 10.38
CA PRO A 231 8.29 -9.45 10.86
C PRO A 231 6.83 -9.36 11.37
N PRO A 232 6.53 -8.33 12.18
CA PRO A 232 5.15 -7.95 12.48
C PRO A 232 4.30 -7.86 11.20
N SER A 233 3.02 -8.24 11.28
CA SER A 233 2.11 -8.17 10.14
C SER A 233 0.79 -7.53 10.53
N LEU A 234 0.06 -7.04 9.54
CA LEU A 234 -1.31 -6.56 9.61
C LEU A 234 -2.05 -7.09 8.38
N MET A 235 -3.26 -7.59 8.57
CA MET A 235 -4.10 -8.04 7.47
C MET A 235 -5.38 -7.23 7.46
N VAL A 236 -5.72 -6.65 6.32
CA VAL A 236 -6.92 -5.81 6.18
C VAL A 236 -7.75 -6.25 4.99
N ALA A 237 -8.97 -6.71 5.27
CA ALA A 237 -9.95 -7.03 4.24
C ALA A 237 -11.13 -6.05 4.32
N SER A 238 -11.40 -5.32 3.24
CA SER A 238 -12.45 -4.31 3.18
C SER A 238 -13.70 -4.84 2.46
N HIS A 239 -14.86 -4.72 3.10
CA HIS A 239 -16.16 -5.00 2.49
C HIS A 239 -16.83 -3.67 2.07
N LEU A 240 -17.07 -3.52 0.77
CA LEU A 240 -17.50 -2.27 0.15
C LEU A 240 -18.97 -2.32 -0.25
N THR A 241 -19.80 -1.49 0.39
CA THR A 241 -21.24 -1.38 0.09
C THR A 241 -21.71 0.07 0.04
N GLN A 242 -22.90 0.29 -0.52
CA GLN A 242 -23.58 1.58 -0.49
C GLN A 242 -24.09 1.97 0.92
N ALA A 243 -24.34 1.00 1.80
CA ALA A 243 -24.77 1.26 3.18
C ALA A 243 -23.59 1.67 4.08
N GLY A 244 -22.37 1.28 3.70
CA GLY A 244 -21.15 1.62 4.39
C GLY A 244 -20.02 0.63 4.10
N ILE A 245 -18.80 1.08 4.32
CA ILE A 245 -17.58 0.28 4.19
C ILE A 245 -17.16 -0.18 5.58
N THR A 246 -16.78 -1.46 5.68
CA THR A 246 -16.21 -2.06 6.90
C THR A 246 -14.87 -2.68 6.57
N ALA A 247 -13.83 -2.36 7.33
CA ALA A 247 -12.54 -3.01 7.25
C ALA A 247 -12.40 -4.02 8.40
N TYR A 248 -12.11 -5.26 8.05
CA TYR A 248 -11.81 -6.36 8.96
C TYR A 248 -10.30 -6.43 9.12
N VAL A 249 -9.82 -6.42 10.36
CA VAL A 249 -8.40 -6.29 10.67
C VAL A 249 -7.98 -7.41 11.60
N LEU A 250 -6.89 -8.09 11.29
CA LEU A 250 -6.26 -9.09 12.14
C LEU A 250 -4.75 -8.84 12.22
N ASP A 251 -4.17 -9.49 13.23
CA ASP A 251 -2.75 -9.54 13.58
C ASP A 251 -2.22 -8.19 14.02
N PRO A 252 -2.10 -7.95 15.34
CA PRO A 252 -1.51 -6.74 15.82
C PRO A 252 -0.01 -6.75 15.48
N PRO A 253 0.56 -5.57 15.23
CA PRO A 253 1.99 -5.43 15.06
C PRO A 253 2.72 -5.91 16.32
N ALA A 254 3.70 -6.79 16.17
CA ALA A 254 4.76 -7.01 17.17
C ALA A 254 5.81 -5.88 17.10
N ASP A 255 6.65 -5.78 18.13
CA ASP A 255 7.73 -4.79 18.19
C ASP A 255 9.06 -5.45 17.82
N ASP A 256 9.49 -5.23 16.58
CA ASP A 256 10.84 -5.58 16.13
C ASP A 256 11.45 -4.38 15.40
N GLU A 257 12.75 -4.17 15.59
CA GLU A 257 13.50 -3.12 14.92
C GLU A 257 14.25 -3.69 13.72
N LEU A 258 14.16 -3.01 12.59
CA LEU A 258 14.94 -3.34 11.41
C LEU A 258 16.34 -2.75 11.51
N TRP A 259 16.42 -1.50 11.97
CA TRP A 259 17.68 -0.73 12.02
C TRP A 259 17.58 0.41 13.03
N SER A 260 18.69 0.75 13.66
CA SER A 260 18.83 1.92 14.53
C SER A 260 20.22 2.51 14.41
N GLY A 261 20.33 3.83 14.49
CA GLY A 261 21.60 4.55 14.46
C GLY A 261 21.41 6.05 14.68
N ASP A 262 22.44 6.85 14.46
CA ASP A 262 22.34 8.31 14.41
C ASP A 262 22.12 8.85 12.98
N ASP A 263 22.22 10.17 12.81
CA ASP A 263 22.07 10.82 11.50
C ASP A 263 23.23 10.52 10.55
N GLU A 264 24.46 10.45 11.06
CA GLU A 264 25.65 10.20 10.24
C GLU A 264 25.68 8.76 9.77
N GLU A 265 25.31 7.82 10.64
CA GLU A 265 25.17 6.40 10.30
C GLU A 265 24.05 6.19 9.26
N LEU A 266 22.91 6.86 9.41
CA LEU A 266 21.82 6.76 8.43
C LEU A 266 22.21 7.37 7.08
N ASP A 267 22.76 8.59 7.09
CA ASP A 267 23.16 9.28 5.88
C ASP A 267 24.31 8.51 5.19
N GLY A 268 25.24 7.92 5.96
CA GLY A 268 26.27 7.01 5.48
C GLY A 268 25.70 5.76 4.81
N LEU A 269 24.75 5.08 5.46
CA LEU A 269 24.06 3.91 4.89
C LEU A 269 23.34 4.25 3.58
N LEU A 270 22.72 5.43 3.49
CA LEU A 270 21.93 5.83 2.31
C LEU A 270 22.76 6.47 1.18
N SER A 271 24.00 6.87 1.47
CA SER A 271 24.91 7.53 0.51
C SER A 271 25.40 6.63 -0.61
N THR A 272 25.48 5.32 -0.37
CA THR A 272 25.88 4.33 -1.37
C THR A 272 24.66 3.82 -2.13
N ALA A 273 24.87 3.31 -3.34
CA ALA A 273 23.83 2.56 -4.05
C ALA A 273 23.90 1.09 -3.60
N PRO A 274 22.77 0.45 -3.23
CA PRO A 274 22.76 -0.98 -2.96
C PRO A 274 23.11 -1.77 -4.22
N GLU A 275 23.87 -2.84 -4.04
CA GLU A 275 24.06 -3.85 -5.07
C GLU A 275 22.86 -4.81 -5.12
N ASP A 276 22.66 -5.43 -6.29
CA ASP A 276 21.66 -6.50 -6.44
C ASP A 276 22.12 -7.75 -5.69
N GLN A 277 21.19 -8.40 -4.98
CA GLN A 277 21.43 -9.71 -4.38
C GLN A 277 20.83 -10.83 -5.27
N TYR A 278 21.31 -12.05 -5.08
CA TYR A 278 20.97 -13.21 -5.93
C TYR A 278 20.45 -14.39 -5.09
N TRP A 279 19.63 -14.09 -4.09
CA TRP A 279 19.01 -15.11 -3.24
C TRP A 279 17.86 -15.81 -3.96
N ARG A 280 17.52 -17.01 -3.45
CA ARG A 280 16.36 -17.77 -3.90
C ARG A 280 15.40 -17.95 -2.73
N PRO A 281 14.08 -17.84 -2.95
CA PRO A 281 13.11 -18.17 -1.91
C PRO A 281 13.27 -19.64 -1.48
N ARG A 282 13.15 -19.89 -0.18
CA ARG A 282 13.20 -21.22 0.40
C ARG A 282 11.79 -21.79 0.54
N THR A 283 11.58 -23.05 0.22
CA THR A 283 10.31 -23.73 0.51
C THR A 283 10.24 -24.08 2.00
N VAL A 284 9.12 -23.75 2.67
CA VAL A 284 8.91 -24.10 4.09
C VAL A 284 9.00 -25.61 4.27
N SER A 285 9.78 -26.04 5.25
CA SER A 285 9.99 -27.46 5.55
C SER A 285 8.95 -27.96 6.57
N PRO A 286 8.44 -29.20 6.45
CA PRO A 286 7.42 -29.74 7.35
C PRO A 286 7.82 -29.86 8.84
N GLN A 287 9.09 -29.62 9.19
CA GLN A 287 9.67 -29.82 10.53
C GLN A 287 9.83 -28.52 11.34
N GLU A 288 9.47 -27.34 10.81
CA GLU A 288 9.46 -26.11 11.60
C GLU A 288 8.27 -26.16 12.60
N PRO A 289 8.54 -26.16 13.93
CA PRO A 289 7.57 -26.55 14.95
C PRO A 289 6.45 -25.53 15.20
N GLU A 290 6.49 -24.33 14.61
CA GLU A 290 5.53 -23.27 14.89
C GLU A 290 4.25 -23.34 14.02
N ALA A 291 4.24 -24.09 12.92
CA ALA A 291 3.21 -24.01 11.88
C ALA A 291 2.25 -25.22 11.77
N ARG A 292 1.95 -25.93 12.87
CA ARG A 292 0.89 -26.95 12.86
C ARG A 292 0.01 -26.84 14.09
N GLN A 293 -0.85 -25.84 14.14
CA GLN A 293 -1.93 -25.83 15.12
C GLN A 293 -3.20 -26.39 14.49
N ALA A 294 -3.58 -27.59 14.89
CA ALA A 294 -4.94 -28.11 14.67
C ALA A 294 -5.80 -27.70 15.87
N PRO A 295 -6.99 -27.09 15.69
CA PRO A 295 -7.89 -26.82 16.80
C PRO A 295 -8.38 -28.11 17.45
N THR A 296 -8.38 -28.15 18.78
CA THR A 296 -9.04 -29.19 19.56
C THR A 296 -10.55 -28.90 19.65
N GLY A 297 -11.34 -29.46 18.74
CA GLY A 297 -12.81 -29.41 18.82
C GLY A 297 -13.50 -30.14 17.67
N GLU A 298 -14.48 -30.98 17.98
CA GLU A 298 -15.28 -31.69 16.98
C GLU A 298 -16.13 -30.72 16.15
N VAL A 299 -16.05 -30.86 14.82
CA VAL A 299 -16.68 -30.00 13.82
C VAL A 299 -18.08 -30.52 13.49
N SER A 300 -19.11 -29.67 13.55
CA SER A 300 -20.46 -29.98 13.09
C SER A 300 -20.61 -29.78 11.58
N ALA A 301 -21.33 -30.70 10.92
CA ALA A 301 -21.39 -30.90 9.47
C ALA A 301 -22.30 -29.94 8.68
N ALA A 302 -22.52 -28.71 9.15
CA ALA A 302 -23.60 -27.85 8.63
C ALA A 302 -23.20 -26.71 7.67
N ASP A 303 -21.92 -26.56 7.27
CA ASP A 303 -21.44 -25.35 6.57
C ASP A 303 -20.78 -25.60 5.19
N GLU A 304 -21.20 -26.64 4.45
CA GLU A 304 -20.64 -26.97 3.13
C GLU A 304 -21.02 -26.01 1.98
N THR A 305 -21.70 -24.89 2.25
CA THR A 305 -22.03 -23.89 1.22
C THR A 305 -21.23 -22.60 1.38
N VAL A 306 -19.90 -22.70 1.33
CA VAL A 306 -19.04 -21.53 1.07
C VAL A 306 -18.76 -21.52 -0.42
N THR A 307 -19.34 -20.55 -1.13
CA THR A 307 -19.21 -20.35 -2.58
C THR A 307 -17.74 -20.39 -3.01
N GLU A 308 -17.41 -21.21 -4.01
CA GLU A 308 -16.05 -21.32 -4.55
C GLU A 308 -15.51 -19.93 -4.98
N LEU A 309 -14.33 -19.58 -4.47
CA LEU A 309 -13.59 -18.38 -4.88
C LEU A 309 -13.14 -18.52 -6.34
N ASP A 310 -12.81 -17.39 -6.96
CA ASP A 310 -12.17 -17.38 -8.28
C ASP A 310 -10.89 -18.24 -8.24
N PRO A 311 -10.76 -19.28 -9.10
CA PRO A 311 -9.56 -20.11 -9.18
C PRO A 311 -8.26 -19.31 -9.38
N ALA A 312 -8.36 -18.10 -9.94
CA ALA A 312 -7.24 -17.19 -10.11
C ALA A 312 -6.65 -16.68 -8.79
N GLU A 313 -7.43 -16.63 -7.71
CA GLU A 313 -6.98 -16.14 -6.40
C GLU A 313 -6.65 -17.25 -5.39
N GLU A 314 -6.75 -18.53 -5.76
CA GLU A 314 -6.35 -19.61 -4.85
C GLU A 314 -4.83 -19.68 -4.66
N LEU A 315 -4.41 -20.08 -3.45
CA LEU A 315 -3.00 -20.35 -3.14
C LEU A 315 -2.47 -21.49 -4.01
N PRO A 316 -1.20 -21.42 -4.46
CA PRO A 316 -0.58 -22.50 -5.22
C PRO A 316 -0.55 -23.80 -4.40
N PRO A 317 -0.54 -24.97 -5.07
CA PRO A 317 -0.38 -26.25 -4.38
C PRO A 317 1.01 -26.36 -3.74
N GLY A 318 1.08 -27.06 -2.60
CA GLY A 318 2.31 -27.32 -1.85
C GLY A 318 2.57 -26.32 -0.71
N ALA A 319 3.69 -26.50 -0.01
CA ALA A 319 4.17 -25.59 1.02
C ALA A 319 4.54 -24.21 0.44
N PRO A 320 4.31 -23.12 1.21
CA PRO A 320 4.67 -21.76 0.77
C PRO A 320 6.19 -21.57 0.65
N GLN A 321 6.57 -20.49 -0.02
CA GLN A 321 7.96 -20.03 -0.09
C GLN A 321 8.18 -18.86 0.86
N VAL A 322 9.36 -18.81 1.46
CA VAL A 322 9.84 -17.72 2.31
C VAL A 322 11.01 -17.02 1.63
N PHE A 323 10.92 -15.71 1.58
CA PHE A 323 11.96 -14.78 1.17
C PHE A 323 12.80 -14.46 2.41
N ASP A 324 13.86 -15.23 2.63
CA ASP A 324 14.74 -15.06 3.80
C ASP A 324 15.79 -13.98 3.54
N ILE A 325 15.72 -12.88 4.28
CA ILE A 325 16.74 -11.84 4.31
C ILE A 325 17.70 -12.15 5.46
N PRO A 326 19.00 -12.39 5.20
CA PRO A 326 19.96 -12.70 6.25
C PRO A 326 20.14 -11.57 7.27
N GLU A 327 20.53 -11.91 8.50
CA GLU A 327 20.74 -10.96 9.60
C GLU A 327 21.73 -9.85 9.22
N GLN A 328 22.85 -10.24 8.60
CA GLN A 328 23.89 -9.32 8.16
C GLN A 328 23.44 -8.37 7.04
N GLU A 329 22.30 -8.64 6.41
CA GLU A 329 21.74 -7.86 5.29
C GLU A 329 20.60 -6.93 5.74
N ARG A 330 20.35 -6.79 7.05
CA ARG A 330 19.38 -5.82 7.58
C ARG A 330 19.68 -4.39 7.13
N GLY A 331 20.96 -4.01 7.06
CA GLY A 331 21.40 -2.71 6.55
C GLY A 331 21.08 -2.52 5.05
N TRP A 332 21.42 -3.51 4.22
CA TRP A 332 21.05 -3.53 2.80
C TRP A 332 19.54 -3.42 2.62
N PHE A 333 18.75 -4.19 3.38
CA PHE A 333 17.30 -4.16 3.24
C PHE A 333 16.69 -2.83 3.68
N THR A 334 17.23 -2.24 4.75
CA THR A 334 16.88 -0.86 5.18
C THR A 334 17.12 0.14 4.06
N GLN A 335 18.26 0.02 3.37
CA GLN A 335 18.61 0.85 2.23
C GLN A 335 17.62 0.66 1.06
N ILE A 336 17.29 -0.58 0.69
CA ILE A 336 16.30 -0.89 -0.36
C ILE A 336 14.94 -0.27 -0.05
N LEU A 337 14.41 -0.49 1.15
CA LEU A 337 13.09 0.02 1.54
C LEU A 337 13.05 1.55 1.57
N THR A 338 14.08 2.17 2.14
CA THR A 338 14.16 3.63 2.26
C THR A 338 14.27 4.30 0.89
N ARG A 339 15.07 3.72 -0.02
CA ARG A 339 15.17 4.19 -1.40
C ARG A 339 13.87 3.97 -2.18
N ALA A 340 13.16 2.87 -1.94
CA ALA A 340 11.85 2.65 -2.55
C ALA A 340 10.81 3.69 -2.09
N VAL A 341 10.84 4.13 -0.83
CA VAL A 341 10.01 5.25 -0.35
C VAL A 341 10.33 6.54 -1.12
N ALA A 342 11.62 6.87 -1.27
CA ALA A 342 12.06 8.03 -2.04
C ALA A 342 11.61 7.96 -3.52
N ALA A 343 11.77 6.79 -4.15
CA ALA A 343 11.36 6.55 -5.53
C ALA A 343 9.84 6.72 -5.71
N THR A 344 9.04 6.16 -4.79
CA THR A 344 7.57 6.26 -4.80
C THR A 344 7.11 7.70 -4.71
N ALA A 345 7.66 8.50 -3.78
CA ALA A 345 7.29 9.90 -3.63
C ALA A 345 7.61 10.72 -4.90
N LEU A 346 8.79 10.51 -5.50
CA LEU A 346 9.18 11.18 -6.75
C LEU A 346 8.32 10.76 -7.94
N LEU A 347 8.02 9.47 -8.09
CA LEU A 347 7.14 8.98 -9.15
C LEU A 347 5.69 9.44 -8.96
N PHE A 348 5.23 9.60 -7.72
CA PHE A 348 3.93 10.17 -7.40
C PHE A 348 3.86 11.64 -7.87
N ALA A 349 4.94 12.40 -7.71
CA ALA A 349 5.12 13.73 -8.27
C ALA A 349 5.44 13.76 -9.78
N GLY A 350 5.61 12.59 -10.42
CA GLY A 350 5.89 12.49 -11.85
C GLY A 350 7.36 12.71 -12.25
N ASN A 351 8.31 12.66 -11.31
CA ASN A 351 9.74 12.74 -11.60
C ASN A 351 10.37 11.33 -11.71
N SER A 352 10.16 10.66 -12.84
CA SER A 352 10.73 9.32 -13.07
C SER A 352 12.25 9.34 -13.19
N ALA A 353 12.82 10.43 -13.73
CA ALA A 353 14.25 10.57 -13.92
C ALA A 353 15.01 10.49 -12.58
N ALA A 354 14.65 11.30 -11.59
CA ALA A 354 15.26 11.23 -10.27
C ALA A 354 14.88 9.92 -9.55
N ALA A 355 13.63 9.45 -9.69
CA ALA A 355 13.20 8.20 -9.06
C ALA A 355 14.03 6.99 -9.54
N SER A 356 14.42 6.95 -10.81
CA SER A 356 15.24 5.87 -11.38
C SER A 356 16.60 5.69 -10.70
N GLY A 357 17.13 6.77 -10.11
CA GLY A 357 18.38 6.75 -9.35
C GLY A 357 18.29 5.95 -8.05
N TYR A 358 17.07 5.75 -7.52
CA TYR A 358 16.85 5.04 -6.27
C TYR A 358 16.72 3.52 -6.42
N ALA A 359 16.37 3.05 -7.62
CA ALA A 359 16.21 1.63 -7.92
C ALA A 359 17.54 0.96 -8.31
N THR A 360 17.72 -0.31 -7.92
CA THR A 360 18.83 -1.14 -8.39
C THR A 360 18.70 -1.45 -9.89
N PRO A 361 19.78 -1.88 -10.58
CA PRO A 361 19.71 -2.31 -11.97
C PRO A 361 18.60 -3.35 -12.24
N ARG A 362 18.45 -4.36 -11.38
CA ARG A 362 17.38 -5.34 -11.52
C ARG A 362 15.99 -4.75 -11.33
N GLN A 363 15.79 -3.90 -10.33
CA GLN A 363 14.51 -3.22 -10.13
C GLN A 363 14.13 -2.35 -11.35
N ARG A 364 15.12 -1.74 -12.00
CA ARG A 364 14.93 -0.99 -13.25
C ARG A 364 14.66 -1.86 -14.48
N GLY A 365 14.87 -3.18 -14.41
CA GLY A 365 14.75 -4.07 -15.56
C GLY A 365 15.87 -3.90 -16.59
N THR A 366 17.03 -3.34 -16.20
CA THR A 366 18.14 -3.11 -17.14
C THR A 366 18.96 -4.36 -17.44
N GLU A 367 18.79 -5.45 -16.67
CA GLU A 367 19.51 -6.71 -16.86
C GLU A 367 18.95 -7.56 -18.02
N ASP A 368 17.68 -7.35 -18.43
CA ASP A 368 17.07 -8.06 -19.58
C ASP A 368 16.08 -7.18 -20.38
N PRO A 369 16.59 -6.35 -21.30
CA PRO A 369 15.77 -5.43 -22.11
C PRO A 369 14.76 -6.12 -23.03
N ALA A 370 14.92 -7.43 -23.28
CA ALA A 370 14.07 -8.17 -24.21
C ALA A 370 12.71 -8.56 -23.59
N PHE A 371 12.60 -8.58 -22.26
CA PHE A 371 11.43 -9.16 -21.58
C PHE A 371 10.67 -8.22 -20.65
N GLN A 372 11.22 -7.06 -20.24
CA GLN A 372 10.48 -6.11 -19.37
C GLN A 372 10.77 -4.65 -19.73
N PRO A 373 9.74 -3.82 -20.02
CA PRO A 373 9.91 -2.38 -19.99
C PRO A 373 10.42 -1.98 -18.60
N GLY A 374 11.45 -1.13 -18.52
CA GLY A 374 12.02 -0.77 -17.24
C GLY A 374 11.07 0.13 -16.44
N LEU A 375 10.69 -0.22 -15.21
CA LEU A 375 9.68 0.47 -14.39
C LEU A 375 9.89 1.99 -14.24
N PHE A 376 11.12 2.45 -14.42
CA PHE A 376 11.54 3.84 -14.21
C PHE A 376 11.97 4.57 -15.51
N ASN A 377 12.03 3.89 -16.65
CA ASN A 377 12.52 4.43 -17.92
C ASN A 377 11.37 4.60 -18.94
N LEU A 378 10.25 5.19 -18.50
CA LEU A 378 8.96 5.09 -19.22
C LEU A 378 8.33 6.43 -19.56
N ASP A 379 9.09 7.53 -19.49
CA ASP A 379 8.59 8.83 -19.91
C ASP A 379 8.96 9.06 -21.39
N PRO A 380 8.07 8.72 -22.35
CA PRO A 380 8.24 9.18 -23.72
C PRO A 380 8.20 10.71 -23.77
N ALA A 381 8.79 11.33 -24.79
CA ALA A 381 8.88 12.80 -24.91
C ALA A 381 7.53 13.55 -24.79
N TRP A 382 6.40 12.88 -25.10
CA TRP A 382 5.05 13.43 -24.94
C TRP A 382 4.55 13.42 -23.49
N ALA A 383 5.07 12.53 -22.64
CA ALA A 383 4.75 12.41 -21.24
C ALA A 383 5.69 13.28 -20.39
N THR A 384 6.05 14.47 -20.88
CA THR A 384 6.82 15.47 -20.13
C THR A 384 5.98 15.95 -18.94
N SER A 385 5.98 15.17 -17.86
CA SER A 385 5.58 15.60 -16.53
C SER A 385 6.72 16.45 -15.98
N SER A 386 6.86 17.68 -16.49
CA SER A 386 7.63 18.67 -15.76
C SER A 386 6.94 18.90 -14.42
N ALA A 387 7.71 18.83 -13.33
CA ALA A 387 7.26 19.28 -12.03
C ALA A 387 6.70 20.71 -12.18
N ALA A 388 5.39 20.83 -12.07
CA ALA A 388 4.71 22.09 -11.96
C ALA A 388 4.73 22.48 -10.49
N THR A 389 5.27 23.66 -10.20
CA THR A 389 5.15 24.24 -8.87
C THR A 389 3.69 24.62 -8.64
N PHE A 390 3.08 24.04 -7.62
CA PHE A 390 1.72 24.28 -7.19
C PHE A 390 1.72 25.05 -5.87
N PRO A 391 1.04 26.21 -5.79
CA PRO A 391 0.95 26.96 -4.55
C PRO A 391 0.09 26.21 -3.55
N LEU A 392 0.62 26.01 -2.35
CA LEU A 392 -0.08 25.45 -1.21
C LEU A 392 -0.47 26.56 -0.22
N PRO A 393 -1.39 26.27 0.71
CA PRO A 393 -1.71 27.19 1.80
C PRO A 393 -0.46 27.61 2.61
N ASN A 394 -0.52 28.77 3.28
CA ASN A 394 0.56 29.36 4.09
C ASN A 394 1.87 29.66 3.33
N GLY A 395 1.80 29.91 2.03
CA GLY A 395 2.98 30.25 1.22
C GLY A 395 3.92 29.06 0.96
N LEU A 396 3.47 27.85 1.27
CA LEU A 396 4.16 26.62 0.89
C LEU A 396 3.95 26.35 -0.62
N SER A 397 4.72 25.44 -1.16
CA SER A 397 4.55 24.95 -2.53
C SER A 397 4.83 23.46 -2.62
N ALA A 398 4.33 22.82 -3.67
CA ALA A 398 4.65 21.45 -4.02
C ALA A 398 5.08 21.35 -5.47
N GLU A 399 6.01 20.45 -5.75
CA GLU A 399 6.41 20.07 -7.11
C GLU A 399 5.65 18.80 -7.52
N GLY A 400 5.07 18.79 -8.71
CA GLY A 400 4.30 17.62 -9.13
C GLY A 400 3.67 17.69 -10.51
N THR A 401 2.78 16.74 -10.79
CA THR A 401 2.02 16.69 -12.04
C THR A 401 0.62 17.27 -11.83
N ARG A 402 0.19 18.11 -12.77
CA ARG A 402 -1.16 18.63 -12.86
C ARG A 402 -1.88 18.04 -14.07
N HIS A 403 -3.08 17.54 -13.85
CA HIS A 403 -3.96 17.07 -14.92
C HIS A 403 -5.25 17.88 -14.93
N ARG A 404 -5.73 18.17 -16.13
CA ARG A 404 -6.94 18.96 -16.39
C ARG A 404 -7.85 18.19 -17.33
N ALA A 405 -9.10 18.01 -16.95
CA ALA A 405 -10.12 17.39 -17.77
C ALA A 405 -11.32 18.34 -17.95
N PRO A 406 -11.75 18.64 -19.19
CA PRO A 406 -12.90 19.52 -19.42
C PRO A 406 -14.20 18.85 -18.93
N LEU A 407 -15.04 19.63 -18.26
CA LEU A 407 -16.34 19.21 -17.69
C LEU A 407 -17.55 19.79 -18.43
N GLY A 408 -17.32 20.60 -19.47
CA GLY A 408 -18.35 21.35 -20.20
C GLY A 408 -18.66 22.73 -19.60
N HIS A 409 -19.24 23.61 -20.41
CA HIS A 409 -19.55 25.01 -20.07
C HIS A 409 -18.34 25.84 -19.61
N GLY A 410 -17.17 25.60 -20.23
CA GLY A 410 -15.93 26.26 -19.84
C GLY A 410 -15.57 25.97 -18.39
N ARG A 411 -15.67 24.71 -17.95
CA ARG A 411 -15.21 24.27 -16.63
C ARG A 411 -14.22 23.13 -16.76
N VAL A 412 -13.32 23.04 -15.80
CA VAL A 412 -12.20 22.10 -15.81
C VAL A 412 -12.09 21.42 -14.44
N LEU A 413 -12.05 20.10 -14.43
CA LEU A 413 -11.57 19.33 -13.29
C LEU A 413 -10.06 19.38 -13.29
N GLU A 414 -9.46 19.93 -12.24
CA GLU A 414 -8.03 19.90 -12.03
C GLU A 414 -7.69 18.96 -10.87
N VAL A 415 -6.73 18.09 -11.12
CA VAL A 415 -6.16 17.19 -10.12
C VAL A 415 -4.65 17.33 -10.14
N PHE A 416 -4.07 17.72 -9.02
CA PHE A 416 -2.64 17.85 -8.81
C PHE A 416 -2.15 16.77 -7.84
N ARG A 417 -1.01 16.16 -8.17
CA ARG A 417 -0.29 15.21 -7.33
C ARG A 417 1.17 15.61 -7.26
N GLY A 418 1.75 15.68 -6.07
CA GLY A 418 3.11 16.18 -5.90
C GLY A 418 3.70 15.87 -4.53
N VAL A 419 4.88 16.45 -4.29
CA VAL A 419 5.57 16.44 -3.00
C VAL A 419 5.91 17.89 -2.65
N GLU A 420 5.83 18.27 -1.38
CA GLU A 420 6.23 19.61 -0.91
C GLU A 420 7.63 19.98 -1.45
N SER A 421 7.79 21.23 -1.91
CA SER A 421 8.92 21.62 -2.76
C SER A 421 10.30 21.44 -2.11
N ARG A 422 10.45 21.65 -0.80
CA ARG A 422 11.71 21.37 -0.09
C ARG A 422 11.98 19.87 -0.02
N LEU A 423 11.00 19.08 0.39
CA LEU A 423 11.10 17.61 0.47
C LEU A 423 11.38 16.99 -0.90
N TYR A 424 10.72 17.50 -1.94
CA TYR A 424 10.96 17.11 -3.33
C TYR A 424 12.41 17.38 -3.74
N ARG A 425 12.97 18.55 -3.38
CA ARG A 425 14.35 18.90 -3.70
C ARG A 425 15.35 17.99 -2.98
N GLU A 426 15.11 17.69 -1.72
CA GLU A 426 15.93 16.73 -0.95
C GLU A 426 15.96 15.37 -1.65
N LEU A 427 14.80 14.86 -2.09
CA LEU A 427 14.72 13.62 -2.86
C LEU A 427 15.37 13.73 -4.24
N ALA A 428 15.18 14.83 -4.97
CA ALA A 428 15.80 15.02 -6.28
C ALA A 428 17.34 15.09 -6.20
N GLU A 429 17.87 15.55 -5.07
CA GLU A 429 19.31 15.71 -4.82
C GLU A 429 19.94 14.54 -4.04
N GLY A 430 19.21 13.42 -3.86
CA GLY A 430 19.75 12.22 -3.21
C GLY A 430 19.73 12.22 -1.67
N ARG A 431 19.21 13.27 -1.03
CA ARG A 431 19.26 13.46 0.44
C ARG A 431 18.08 12.79 1.16
N VAL A 432 18.00 11.46 1.07
CA VAL A 432 16.87 10.70 1.63
C VAL A 432 16.78 10.80 3.15
N GLY A 433 17.91 10.81 3.86
CA GLY A 433 17.92 10.98 5.31
C GLY A 433 17.34 12.33 5.75
N ALA A 434 17.65 13.42 5.04
CA ALA A 434 17.05 14.74 5.29
C ALA A 434 15.53 14.72 5.06
N TYR A 435 15.09 14.12 3.95
CA TYR A 435 13.68 13.95 3.65
C TYR A 435 12.91 13.21 4.75
N LEU A 436 13.45 12.11 5.28
CA LEU A 436 12.82 11.36 6.36
C LEU A 436 12.72 12.17 7.66
N ARG A 437 13.67 13.06 7.94
CA ARG A 437 13.65 13.95 9.11
C ARG A 437 12.63 15.08 8.96
N ASP A 438 12.55 15.66 7.76
CA ASP A 438 11.79 16.89 7.53
C ASP A 438 10.32 16.63 7.17
N ALA A 439 9.97 15.47 6.59
CA ALA A 439 8.60 15.15 6.21
C ALA A 439 7.60 15.19 7.38
N PRO A 440 7.89 14.62 8.57
CA PRO A 440 7.03 14.76 9.74
C PRO A 440 6.87 16.22 10.22
N ILE A 441 7.91 17.04 10.08
CA ILE A 441 7.90 18.47 10.47
C ILE A 441 6.97 19.24 9.56
N PHE A 442 7.10 19.06 8.23
CA PHE A 442 6.17 19.61 7.25
C PHE A 442 4.73 19.22 7.58
N PHE A 443 4.49 17.93 7.81
CA PHE A 443 3.14 17.47 8.10
C PHE A 443 2.58 18.13 9.37
N GLY A 444 3.39 18.29 10.42
CA GLY A 444 2.99 18.97 11.65
C GLY A 444 2.71 20.47 11.47
N GLY A 445 3.43 21.14 10.56
CA GLY A 445 3.32 22.59 10.30
C GLY A 445 2.31 22.99 9.22
N ARG A 446 1.64 22.02 8.57
CA ARG A 446 0.70 22.31 7.48
C ARG A 446 -0.49 23.18 7.94
N ALA A 447 -0.94 24.07 7.06
CA ALA A 447 -2.09 24.93 7.31
C ALA A 447 -3.41 24.15 7.35
N ALA A 448 -4.45 24.81 7.89
CA ALA A 448 -5.81 24.43 7.58
C ALA A 448 -6.07 24.58 6.07
N THR A 449 -6.89 23.69 5.52
CA THR A 449 -7.28 23.73 4.11
C THR A 449 -8.13 24.98 3.84
N PRO A 450 -7.89 25.72 2.73
CA PRO A 450 -8.71 26.84 2.31
C PRO A 450 -10.18 26.45 2.17
N ALA A 451 -11.08 27.41 2.44
CA ALA A 451 -12.52 27.26 2.22
C ALA A 451 -12.91 27.71 0.79
N ASP A 452 -12.10 27.36 -0.21
CA ASP A 452 -12.27 27.76 -1.61
C ASP A 452 -12.99 26.69 -2.45
N GLY A 453 -13.41 25.58 -1.83
CA GLY A 453 -14.04 24.44 -2.50
C GLY A 453 -13.05 23.42 -3.08
N SER A 454 -11.74 23.70 -3.02
CA SER A 454 -10.69 22.74 -3.37
C SER A 454 -10.55 21.69 -2.26
N VAL A 455 -10.29 20.44 -2.65
CA VAL A 455 -10.03 19.35 -1.72
C VAL A 455 -8.54 19.07 -1.68
N TYR A 456 -7.98 19.07 -0.47
CA TYR A 456 -6.57 18.78 -0.21
C TYR A 456 -6.45 17.52 0.64
N SER A 457 -5.51 16.65 0.28
CA SER A 457 -5.05 15.54 1.09
C SER A 457 -3.53 15.60 1.19
N PHE A 458 -3.02 15.56 2.42
CA PHE A 458 -1.59 15.66 2.73
C PHE A 458 -1.13 14.34 3.32
N GLY A 459 -0.05 13.78 2.78
CA GLY A 459 0.63 12.61 3.30
C GLY A 459 1.67 13.02 4.35
N ARG A 460 1.95 12.13 5.30
CA ARG A 460 3.00 12.35 6.32
C ARG A 460 4.42 12.27 5.76
N ASP A 461 4.53 11.78 4.54
CA ASP A 461 5.72 11.68 3.72
C ASP A 461 5.90 12.92 2.81
N GLY A 462 5.10 13.97 3.00
CA GLY A 462 5.21 15.18 2.19
C GLY A 462 4.46 15.12 0.86
N THR A 463 3.84 13.99 0.52
CA THR A 463 3.00 13.89 -0.68
C THR A 463 1.73 14.74 -0.53
N VAL A 464 1.24 15.26 -1.65
CA VAL A 464 0.07 16.14 -1.71
C VAL A 464 -0.81 15.75 -2.88
N LEU A 465 -2.10 15.59 -2.61
CA LEU A 465 -3.16 15.46 -3.60
C LEU A 465 -4.11 16.66 -3.49
N VAL A 466 -4.36 17.34 -4.60
CA VAL A 466 -5.36 18.41 -4.69
C VAL A 466 -6.35 18.11 -5.79
N VAL A 467 -7.64 18.25 -5.51
CA VAL A 467 -8.74 18.08 -6.48
C VAL A 467 -9.63 19.31 -6.43
N ARG A 468 -9.86 19.97 -7.56
CA ARG A 468 -10.71 21.18 -7.63
C ARG A 468 -11.41 21.32 -8.98
N VAL A 469 -12.50 22.07 -9.01
CA VAL A 469 -13.19 22.47 -10.25
C VAL A 469 -12.94 23.95 -10.48
N LEU A 470 -12.49 24.29 -11.69
CA LEU A 470 -12.19 25.66 -12.12
C LEU A 470 -13.14 26.06 -13.25
N ASN A 471 -13.34 27.37 -13.43
CA ASN A 471 -13.93 27.92 -14.65
C ASN A 471 -12.77 28.26 -15.63
N ASP A 472 -12.88 27.89 -16.90
CA ASP A 472 -11.98 28.29 -17.99
C ASP A 472 -12.01 29.81 -18.12
N GLY A 473 -11.09 30.46 -17.42
CA GLY A 473 -11.04 31.91 -17.27
C GLY A 473 -10.27 32.40 -16.03
N GLY A 474 -9.72 31.48 -15.21
CA GLY A 474 -8.91 31.80 -14.02
C GLY A 474 -7.62 31.00 -13.93
#